data_AF-A0A2S5X4V8-F1
#
_entry.id   AF-A0A2S5X4V8-F1
#
_cell.length_a   1.000
_cell.length_b   1.000
_cell.length_c   1.000
_cell.angle_alpha   90.00
_cell.angle_beta   90.00
_cell.angle_gamma   90.00
#
_symmetry.space_group_name_H-M   'P 1'
#
loop_
_entity.id
_entity.type
_entity.pdbx_description
1 polymer ?
#
loop_
_entity_poly.entity_id
_entity_poly.type
_entity_poly.pdbx_seq_one_letter_code
_entity_poly.pdbx_strand_id
1 'polypeptide(L)'
;MKCGTWEHDPDFSGEPPDDAQMTSGQKLVAGIEWFADKGTPRPSYCTVNYLVDGVWEFKLGAVRVSFYDTDGSGGYEPKARIDDISTVEKPDDYWQIPVFDEQIRLGHCFPKNSQKTPEADLVGVVMVRREDLEHDRES
;
A
#
# COMPACT_ATOMS: atom_id res chain seq x y z
N MET A 1 11.55 -4.62 -25.32
CA MET A 1 12.06 -4.63 -23.93
C MET A 1 13.52 -5.10 -23.97
N LYS A 2 14.48 -4.22 -23.65
CA LYS A 2 15.86 -4.66 -23.42
C LYS A 2 15.99 -4.92 -21.93
N CYS A 3 16.04 -6.18 -21.55
CA CYS A 3 16.47 -6.58 -20.21
C CYS A 3 17.97 -6.29 -20.14
N GLY A 4 18.39 -5.38 -19.25
CA GLY A 4 19.81 -5.16 -19.01
C GLY A 4 20.37 -6.39 -18.30
N THR A 5 21.28 -7.11 -18.95
CA THR A 5 22.03 -8.18 -18.31
C THR A 5 23.16 -7.55 -17.49
N TRP A 6 23.16 -7.83 -16.18
CA TRP A 6 24.19 -7.44 -15.22
C TRP A 6 25.52 -8.21 -15.41
N GLU A 7 25.63 -9.01 -16.47
CA GLU A 7 26.77 -9.88 -16.80
C GLU A 7 28.10 -9.13 -16.97
N HIS A 8 28.07 -7.80 -17.12
CA HIS A 8 29.26 -6.96 -17.32
C HIS A 8 29.49 -5.92 -16.22
N ASP A 9 28.73 -5.96 -15.12
CA ASP A 9 28.98 -5.07 -13.99
C ASP A 9 30.10 -5.67 -13.12
N PRO A 10 31.27 -5.02 -13.02
CA PRO A 10 32.40 -5.53 -12.25
C PRO A 10 32.13 -5.63 -10.74
N ASP A 11 31.06 -4.99 -10.24
CA ASP A 11 30.62 -5.06 -8.84
C ASP A 11 29.48 -6.09 -8.61
N PHE A 12 29.04 -6.80 -9.65
CA PHE A 12 27.96 -7.80 -9.53
C PHE A 12 28.49 -9.16 -9.10
N SER A 13 28.23 -9.54 -7.84
CA SER A 13 28.68 -10.81 -7.24
C SER A 13 27.85 -12.04 -7.62
N GLY A 14 26.85 -11.90 -8.49
CA GLY A 14 25.93 -12.99 -8.86
C GLY A 14 24.78 -13.21 -7.86
N GLU A 15 24.78 -12.50 -6.73
CA GLU A 15 23.66 -12.45 -5.79
C GLU A 15 22.84 -11.17 -6.06
N PRO A 16 21.49 -11.26 -6.07
CA PRO A 16 20.67 -10.06 -6.12
C PRO A 16 21.03 -9.15 -4.93
N PRO A 17 21.01 -7.81 -5.08
CA PRO A 17 21.36 -6.89 -4.01
C PRO A 17 20.62 -7.25 -2.73
N ASP A 18 21.36 -7.37 -1.62
CA ASP A 18 20.78 -7.66 -0.32
C ASP A 18 19.72 -6.59 0.00
N ASP A 19 18.51 -7.00 0.39
CA ASP A 19 17.48 -6.09 0.87
C ASP A 19 18.03 -5.20 2.01
N ALA A 20 19.07 -5.60 2.75
CA ALA A 20 19.75 -4.77 3.74
C ALA A 20 20.43 -3.52 3.14
N GLN A 21 20.77 -3.53 1.85
CA GLN A 21 21.35 -2.40 1.12
C GLN A 21 20.29 -1.41 0.61
N MET A 22 19.01 -1.80 0.57
CA MET A 22 17.94 -0.89 0.17
C MET A 22 17.63 0.12 1.28
N THR A 23 17.54 1.40 0.92
CA THR A 23 17.00 2.42 1.82
C THR A 23 15.53 2.15 2.16
N SER A 24 15.06 2.62 3.30
CA SER A 24 13.65 2.45 3.70
C SER A 24 12.66 2.98 2.65
N GLY A 25 13.00 4.08 1.96
CA GLY A 25 12.16 4.61 0.87
C GLY A 25 12.02 3.63 -0.29
N GLN A 26 13.12 3.01 -0.72
CA GLN A 26 13.09 2.01 -1.80
C GLN A 26 12.31 0.76 -1.40
N LYS A 27 12.46 0.29 -0.15
CA LYS A 27 11.67 -0.84 0.37
C LYS A 27 10.19 -0.55 0.37
N LEU A 28 9.80 0.66 0.78
CA LEU A 28 8.41 1.08 0.80
C LEU A 28 7.82 1.08 -0.62
N VAL A 29 8.50 1.71 -1.58
CA VAL A 29 8.05 1.75 -2.98
C VAL A 29 7.91 0.35 -3.54
N ALA A 30 8.94 -0.50 -3.41
CA ALA A 30 8.88 -1.87 -3.90
C ALA A 30 7.80 -2.72 -3.20
N GLY A 31 7.51 -2.44 -1.92
CA GLY A 31 6.42 -3.07 -1.19
C GLY A 31 5.04 -2.65 -1.69
N ILE A 32 4.87 -1.37 -2.03
CA ILE A 32 3.64 -0.83 -2.63
C ILE A 32 3.43 -1.43 -4.02
N GLU A 33 4.47 -1.45 -4.87
CA GLU A 33 4.42 -2.06 -6.21
C GLU A 33 4.07 -3.56 -6.13
N TRP A 34 4.69 -4.28 -5.19
CA TRP A 34 4.36 -5.68 -4.93
C TRP A 34 2.89 -5.85 -4.54
N PHE A 35 2.39 -5.00 -3.64
CA PHE A 35 1.00 -5.04 -3.19
C PHE A 35 0.03 -4.76 -4.34
N ALA A 36 0.34 -3.79 -5.20
CA ALA A 36 -0.46 -3.47 -6.38
C ALA A 36 -0.55 -4.65 -7.36
N ASP A 37 0.54 -5.42 -7.53
CA ASP A 37 0.58 -6.58 -8.43
C ASP A 37 -0.01 -7.87 -7.82
N LYS A 38 0.18 -8.09 -6.51
CA LYS A 38 -0.17 -9.36 -5.83
C LYS A 38 -1.42 -9.29 -4.95
N GLY A 39 -1.92 -8.09 -4.64
CA GLY A 39 -3.01 -7.87 -3.69
C GLY A 39 -2.68 -8.22 -2.23
N THR A 40 -1.44 -8.62 -1.94
CA THR A 40 -1.00 -9.07 -0.61
C THR A 40 0.30 -8.38 -0.21
N PRO A 41 0.51 -8.04 1.07
CA PRO A 41 1.71 -7.35 1.49
C PRO A 41 2.91 -8.31 1.53
N ARG A 42 4.11 -7.75 1.36
CA ARG A 42 5.37 -8.46 1.59
C ARG A 42 6.02 -7.94 2.87
N PRO A 43 5.95 -8.68 4.00
CA PRO A 43 6.33 -8.14 5.32
C PRO A 43 7.76 -7.61 5.45
N SER A 44 8.71 -8.12 4.67
CA SER A 44 10.09 -7.60 4.64
C SER A 44 10.23 -6.21 4.00
N TYR A 45 9.18 -5.74 3.31
CA TYR A 45 9.16 -4.48 2.56
C TYR A 45 8.17 -3.50 3.21
N CYS A 46 6.91 -3.90 3.33
CA CYS A 46 5.90 -3.16 4.10
C CYS A 46 4.75 -4.08 4.52
N THR A 47 4.02 -3.67 5.54
CA THR A 47 2.75 -4.29 5.95
C THR A 47 1.61 -3.32 5.75
N VAL A 48 0.37 -3.79 5.78
CA VAL A 48 -0.82 -2.93 5.67
C VAL A 48 -1.71 -3.01 6.90
N ASN A 49 -2.43 -1.93 7.19
CA ASN A 49 -3.48 -1.89 8.20
C ASN A 49 -4.68 -1.12 7.67
N TYR A 50 -5.88 -1.51 8.10
CA TYR A 50 -7.06 -0.68 7.93
C TYR A 50 -7.02 0.53 8.87
N LEU A 51 -7.41 1.70 8.37
CA LEU A 51 -7.57 2.93 9.16
C LEU A 51 -9.06 3.20 9.41
N VAL A 52 -9.76 3.70 8.39
CA VAL A 52 -11.14 4.20 8.52
C VAL A 52 -11.79 4.36 7.15
N ASP A 53 -13.09 4.06 7.07
CA ASP A 53 -13.95 4.35 5.93
C ASP A 53 -13.41 3.89 4.57
N GLY A 54 -12.80 2.70 4.50
CA GLY A 54 -12.18 2.17 3.27
C GLY A 54 -10.75 2.66 3.00
N VAL A 55 -10.19 3.51 3.87
CA VAL A 55 -8.77 3.89 3.84
C VAL A 55 -7.94 2.89 4.61
N TRP A 56 -6.81 2.51 4.00
CA TRP A 56 -5.78 1.65 4.54
C TRP A 56 -4.45 2.40 4.64
N GLU A 57 -3.46 1.84 5.33
CA GLU A 57 -2.09 2.37 5.39
C GLU A 57 -1.06 1.31 5.01
N PHE A 58 -0.05 1.69 4.23
CA PHE A 58 1.22 1.00 4.15
C PHE A 58 2.12 1.40 5.33
N LYS A 59 2.84 0.43 5.89
CA LYS A 59 3.65 0.60 7.10
C LYS A 59 5.05 0.07 6.88
N LEU A 60 6.04 0.95 7.05
CA LEU A 60 7.44 0.59 7.15
C LEU A 60 8.14 1.45 8.21
N GLY A 61 8.57 0.82 9.31
CA GLY A 61 9.19 1.54 10.42
C GLY A 61 8.30 2.67 10.96
N ALA A 62 8.79 3.90 10.90
CA ALA A 62 8.06 5.10 11.29
C ALA A 62 7.25 5.74 10.15
N VAL A 63 7.34 5.26 8.90
CA VAL A 63 6.61 5.86 7.78
C VAL A 63 5.24 5.20 7.62
N ARG A 64 4.22 6.01 7.40
CA ARG A 64 2.86 5.61 6.99
C ARG A 64 2.47 6.32 5.72
N VAL A 65 1.87 5.58 4.80
CA VAL A 65 1.28 6.13 3.57
C VAL A 65 -0.11 5.57 3.47
N SER A 66 -1.13 6.43 3.49
CA SER A 66 -2.50 5.96 3.30
C SER A 66 -2.77 5.59 1.86
N PHE A 67 -3.69 4.66 1.64
CA PHE A 67 -4.21 4.34 0.32
C PHE A 67 -5.69 3.95 0.40
N TYR A 68 -6.34 4.00 -0.75
CA TYR A 68 -7.68 3.50 -1.00
C TYR A 68 -7.72 3.07 -2.46
N ASP A 69 -8.71 2.27 -2.84
CA ASP A 69 -8.87 1.83 -4.21
C ASP A 69 -9.97 2.62 -4.94
N THR A 70 -9.95 2.52 -6.25
CA THR A 70 -10.94 3.15 -7.14
C THR A 70 -11.06 2.32 -8.41
N ASP A 71 -12.21 2.43 -9.06
CA ASP A 71 -12.44 1.87 -10.40
C ASP A 71 -11.72 2.63 -11.52
N GLY A 72 -10.97 3.69 -11.19
CA GLY A 72 -10.22 4.51 -12.14
C GLY A 72 -11.10 5.46 -12.97
N SER A 73 -12.41 5.50 -12.71
CA SER A 73 -13.40 6.36 -13.37
C SER A 73 -14.12 7.28 -12.38
N GLY A 74 -13.50 7.54 -11.21
CA GLY A 74 -14.07 8.36 -10.14
C GLY A 74 -15.09 7.62 -9.26
N GLY A 75 -15.28 6.32 -9.49
CA GLY A 75 -16.04 5.43 -8.62
C GLY A 75 -15.19 4.99 -7.42
N TYR A 76 -15.84 4.98 -6.27
CA TYR A 76 -15.24 4.62 -4.99
C TYR A 76 -16.25 3.85 -4.17
N GLU A 77 -15.92 2.62 -3.81
CA GLU A 77 -16.65 1.82 -2.84
C GLU A 77 -15.73 1.53 -1.64
N PRO A 78 -16.05 2.01 -0.43
CA PRO A 78 -15.15 1.84 0.71
C PRO A 78 -15.01 0.37 1.10
N LYS A 79 -13.81 -0.20 0.96
CA LYS A 79 -13.52 -1.58 1.34
C LYS A 79 -13.01 -1.67 2.78
N ALA A 80 -13.87 -2.15 3.67
CA ALA A 80 -13.55 -2.36 5.08
C ALA A 80 -12.70 -3.62 5.29
N ARG A 81 -12.02 -3.67 6.44
CA ARG A 81 -11.38 -4.89 6.93
C ARG A 81 -12.43 -6.00 7.12
N ILE A 82 -12.09 -7.21 6.72
CA ILE A 82 -12.90 -8.39 7.00
C ILE A 82 -12.62 -8.82 8.45
N ASP A 83 -13.67 -8.83 9.28
CA ASP A 83 -13.59 -9.17 10.70
C ASP A 83 -14.03 -10.61 11.02
N ASP A 84 -14.67 -11.30 10.07
CA ASP A 84 -15.16 -12.68 10.22
C ASP A 84 -14.61 -13.58 9.11
N ILE A 85 -13.66 -14.45 9.48
CA ILE A 85 -13.02 -15.40 8.57
C ILE A 85 -14.02 -16.38 7.93
N SER A 86 -15.16 -16.65 8.56
CA SER A 86 -16.17 -17.58 8.02
C SER A 86 -16.86 -17.05 6.76
N THR A 87 -16.74 -15.74 6.49
CA THR A 87 -17.26 -15.10 5.28
C THR A 87 -16.33 -15.23 4.08
N VAL A 88 -15.11 -15.76 4.27
CA VAL A 88 -14.08 -15.88 3.24
C VAL A 88 -14.08 -17.28 2.64
N GLU A 89 -14.29 -17.39 1.32
CA GLU A 89 -14.37 -18.68 0.62
C GLU A 89 -13.06 -19.49 0.73
N LYS A 90 -11.92 -18.81 0.65
CA LYS A 90 -10.57 -19.41 0.68
C LYS A 90 -9.64 -18.53 1.52
N PRO A 91 -9.64 -18.67 2.85
CA PRO A 91 -8.81 -17.82 3.71
C PRO A 91 -7.34 -18.20 3.56
N ASP A 92 -6.49 -17.19 3.39
CA ASP A 92 -5.04 -17.25 3.49
C ASP A 92 -4.54 -16.48 4.72
N ASP A 93 -3.23 -16.25 4.84
CA ASP A 93 -2.64 -15.49 5.95
C ASP A 93 -3.08 -14.00 5.98
N TYR A 94 -3.71 -13.52 4.92
CA TYR A 94 -4.13 -12.13 4.73
C TYR A 94 -5.64 -11.99 4.52
N TRP A 95 -6.44 -12.97 4.95
CA TRP A 95 -7.90 -13.01 4.78
C TRP A 95 -8.64 -11.76 5.28
N GLN A 96 -8.04 -10.96 6.17
CA GLN A 96 -8.65 -9.71 6.64
C GLN A 96 -8.61 -8.58 5.61
N ILE A 97 -7.78 -8.72 4.57
CA ILE A 97 -7.60 -7.76 3.50
C ILE A 97 -8.64 -8.07 2.40
N PRO A 98 -9.51 -7.11 2.04
CA PRO A 98 -10.47 -7.30 0.97
C PRO A 98 -9.78 -7.32 -0.39
N VAL A 99 -10.48 -7.82 -1.41
CA VAL A 99 -10.06 -7.67 -2.80
C VAL A 99 -10.31 -6.23 -3.24
N PHE A 100 -9.23 -5.49 -3.49
CA PHE A 100 -9.27 -4.13 -4.01
C PHE A 100 -9.59 -4.10 -5.52
N ASP A 101 -10.06 -2.95 -6.00
CA ASP A 101 -10.28 -2.71 -7.42
C ASP A 101 -8.94 -2.52 -8.18
N GLU A 102 -9.01 -2.28 -9.48
CA GLU A 102 -7.83 -2.30 -10.38
C GLU A 102 -6.77 -1.25 -10.01
N GLN A 103 -7.18 -0.13 -9.40
CA GLN A 103 -6.28 0.96 -9.06
C GLN A 103 -6.30 1.22 -7.56
N ILE A 104 -5.11 1.28 -6.96
CA ILE A 104 -4.90 1.86 -5.64
C ILE A 104 -4.33 3.28 -5.81
N ARG A 105 -4.87 4.23 -5.06
CA ARG A 105 -4.37 5.61 -4.98
C ARG A 105 -3.69 5.84 -3.65
N LEU A 106 -2.49 6.43 -3.72
CA LEU A 106 -1.74 6.83 -2.54
C LEU A 106 -2.21 8.22 -2.09
N GLY A 107 -2.39 8.39 -0.78
CA GLY A 107 -2.87 9.63 -0.18
C GLY A 107 -1.86 10.24 0.80
N HIS A 108 -2.35 10.60 1.98
CA HIS A 108 -1.60 11.28 3.02
C HIS A 108 -0.45 10.42 3.58
N CYS A 109 0.74 11.02 3.66
CA CYS A 109 1.94 10.40 4.24
C CYS A 109 2.23 11.05 5.59
N PHE A 110 2.39 10.23 6.62
CA PHE A 110 2.57 10.70 7.99
C PHE A 110 3.49 9.79 8.82
N PRO A 111 4.20 10.33 9.82
CA PRO A 111 5.05 9.54 10.69
C PRO A 111 4.25 8.84 11.81
N LYS A 112 4.70 7.65 12.21
CA LYS A 112 4.20 6.93 13.38
C LYS A 112 4.74 7.57 14.66
N ASN A 113 4.00 8.52 15.21
CA ASN A 113 4.38 9.21 16.44
C ASN A 113 3.75 8.62 17.71
N SER A 114 2.83 7.66 17.58
CA SER A 114 2.16 7.03 18.72
C SER A 114 1.79 5.57 18.42
N GLN A 115 1.19 4.87 19.40
CA GLN A 115 0.69 3.51 19.19
C GLN A 115 -0.46 3.43 18.18
N LYS A 116 -1.29 4.48 18.11
CA LYS A 116 -2.41 4.62 17.17
C LYS A 116 -2.18 5.79 16.23
N THR A 117 -2.81 5.77 15.06
CA THR A 117 -2.83 6.93 14.16
C THR A 117 -3.54 8.09 14.86
N PRO A 118 -2.90 9.26 15.00
CA PRO A 118 -3.54 10.44 15.59
C PRO A 118 -4.78 10.86 14.82
N GLU A 119 -5.77 11.43 15.52
CA GLU A 119 -7.02 11.91 14.90
C GLU A 119 -6.77 12.90 13.75
N ALA A 120 -5.78 13.79 13.90
CA ALA A 120 -5.43 14.75 12.86
C ALA A 120 -4.99 14.07 11.55
N ASP A 121 -4.25 12.97 11.64
CA ASP A 121 -3.85 12.20 10.46
C ASP A 121 -5.04 11.41 9.90
N LEU A 122 -5.95 10.90 10.74
CA LEU A 122 -7.20 10.27 10.27
C LEU A 122 -8.08 11.27 9.50
N VAL A 123 -8.18 12.51 9.97
CA VAL A 123 -8.86 13.57 9.23
C VAL A 123 -8.13 13.87 7.91
N GLY A 124 -6.80 13.94 7.94
CA GLY A 124 -5.98 14.16 6.75
C GLY A 124 -6.19 13.12 5.67
N VAL A 125 -6.16 11.82 6.01
CA VAL A 125 -6.36 10.75 5.02
C VAL A 125 -7.76 10.78 4.39
N VAL A 126 -8.79 11.11 5.17
CA VAL A 126 -10.17 11.20 4.65
C VAL A 126 -10.32 12.42 3.74
N MET A 127 -9.75 13.56 4.13
CA MET A 127 -9.84 14.80 3.35
C MET A 127 -9.13 14.66 2.00
N VAL A 128 -7.90 14.12 1.97
CA VAL A 128 -7.16 13.91 0.73
C VAL A 128 -7.92 13.00 -0.23
N ARG A 129 -8.48 11.89 0.27
CA ARG A 129 -9.30 11.01 -0.58
C ARG A 129 -10.52 11.72 -1.15
N ARG A 130 -11.22 12.52 -0.34
CA ARG A 130 -12.42 13.23 -0.79
C ARG A 130 -12.10 14.25 -1.87
N GLU A 131 -11.05 15.03 -1.67
CA GLU A 131 -10.55 16.01 -2.66
C GLU A 131 -10.17 15.32 -3.98
N ASP A 132 -9.45 14.20 -3.91
CA ASP A 132 -9.05 13.43 -5.08
C ASP A 132 -10.24 12.87 -5.88
N LEU A 133 -11.23 12.27 -5.19
CA LEU A 133 -12.44 11.76 -5.83
C LEU A 133 -13.34 12.87 -6.39
N GLU A 134 -13.36 14.04 -5.76
CA GLU A 134 -14.08 15.22 -6.26
C GLU A 134 -13.42 15.72 -7.56
N HIS A 135 -12.09 15.77 -7.62
CA HIS A 135 -11.35 16.16 -8.82
C HIS A 135 -11.55 15.20 -10.01
N ASP A 136 -11.60 13.89 -9.76
CA ASP A 136 -11.86 12.90 -10.81
C ASP A 136 -13.25 13.05 -11.44
N ARG A 137 -14.27 13.42 -10.65
CA ARG A 137 -15.65 13.58 -11.14
C ARG A 137 -15.85 14.82 -11.99
N GLU A 138 -15.01 15.84 -11.81
CA GLU A 138 -15.05 17.09 -12.55
C GLU A 138 -14.30 17.03 -13.89
N SER A 139 -13.49 15.99 -14.12
CA SER A 139 -12.65 15.79 -15.32
C SER A 139 -13.35 15.00 -16.41
#